data_AF-D6WS83-F1
#
_entry.id   AF-D6WS83-F1
#
_cell.length_a   1.000
_cell.length_b   1.000
_cell.length_c   1.000
_cell.angle_alpha   90.00
_cell.angle_beta   90.00
_cell.angle_gamma   90.00
#
_symmetry.space_group_name_H-M   'P 1'
#
loop_
_entity.id
_entity.type
_entity.pdbx_description
1 polymer ?
#
loop_
_entity_poly.entity_id
_entity_poly.type
_entity_poly.pdbx_seq_one_letter_code
_entity_poly.pdbx_strand_id
1 'polypeptide(L)'
;MHSHSSLVNKGLDSFIQPVGEAQCKEIQNEKTWRGFGGHLVTQIAMNSTTISSITISGSLEQDGTCYGEKYTGSHSWLNVVVQAIVIIQVEDYLARVKLEQNEVSLKSGITCDHTARSCLAVEIGETYWSPLTPQVCDKHFLLYQENGSVIIETQASGLITKYLVVEDEEQIFALKLRKTQPLCSTEVYITEHPELVVYIHFPQEHLPNWHRNPSSQNVDLTLYTNTKFLYIEQSFKRAIAKQHIYAVHRGCLLHREILRNRLTLATLTPSVVSSLIKNEIGYVGKISGEVLYILQCVPRIVQIRREIYVILSYPFR
;
A
#
# COMPACT_ATOMS: atom_id res chain seq x y z
N MET A 1 43.92 11.00 -61.04
CA MET A 1 43.15 12.22 -60.70
C MET A 1 43.34 12.46 -59.22
N HIS A 2 43.96 13.58 -58.86
CA HIS A 2 44.11 13.97 -57.46
C HIS A 2 42.87 14.80 -57.08
N SER A 3 42.01 14.24 -56.22
CA SER A 3 40.94 15.02 -55.59
C SER A 3 41.60 15.91 -54.53
N HIS A 4 41.56 17.22 -54.73
CA HIS A 4 42.06 18.19 -53.76
C HIS A 4 40.87 18.81 -53.04
N SER A 5 40.70 18.52 -51.75
CA SER A 5 39.85 19.33 -50.88
C SER A 5 40.59 20.62 -50.54
N SER A 6 40.19 21.75 -51.13
CA SER A 6 40.75 23.05 -50.79
C SER A 6 40.20 23.52 -49.45
N LEU A 7 41.06 23.52 -48.42
CA LEU A 7 40.73 24.06 -47.11
C LEU A 7 40.52 25.58 -47.20
N VAL A 8 39.39 26.06 -46.68
CA VAL A 8 39.09 27.49 -46.58
C VAL A 8 39.64 28.06 -45.26
N ASN A 9 39.93 29.37 -45.24
CA ASN A 9 40.35 30.04 -44.01
C ASN A 9 39.27 29.87 -42.92
N LYS A 10 39.68 29.42 -41.73
CA LYS A 10 38.79 29.04 -40.61
C LYS A 10 37.76 27.95 -40.95
N GLY A 11 38.08 27.04 -41.86
CA GLY A 11 37.14 26.03 -42.39
C GLY A 11 36.71 24.90 -41.44
N LEU A 12 37.06 24.96 -40.15
CA LEU A 12 36.62 24.02 -39.13
C LEU A 12 36.00 24.79 -37.97
N ASP A 13 34.81 24.36 -37.55
CA ASP A 13 34.08 24.93 -36.43
C ASP A 13 33.42 23.81 -35.61
N SER A 14 33.33 24.01 -34.30
CA SER A 14 32.71 23.05 -33.37
C SER A 14 31.99 23.81 -32.27
N PHE A 15 30.70 23.57 -32.12
CA PHE A 15 29.85 24.24 -31.13
C PHE A 15 28.75 23.32 -30.64
N ILE A 16 28.20 23.63 -29.47
CA ILE A 16 27.02 22.97 -28.92
C ILE A 16 25.80 23.74 -29.41
N GLN A 17 24.90 23.07 -30.11
CA GLN A 17 23.62 23.63 -30.54
C GLN A 17 22.57 23.35 -29.47
N PRO A 18 22.03 24.36 -28.75
CA PRO A 18 20.89 24.14 -27.88
C PRO A 18 19.67 23.75 -28.71
N VAL A 19 18.93 22.74 -28.23
CA VAL A 19 17.72 22.19 -28.87
C VAL A 19 16.46 22.63 -28.12
N GLY A 20 16.57 22.94 -26.83
CA GLY A 20 15.45 23.33 -25.99
C GLY A 20 14.62 22.15 -25.48
N GLU A 21 13.79 22.41 -24.47
CA GLU A 21 13.03 21.36 -23.75
C GLU A 21 12.06 20.58 -24.67
N ALA A 22 11.34 21.29 -25.54
CA ALA A 22 10.36 20.68 -26.43
C ALA A 22 11.02 19.69 -27.40
N GLN A 23 12.13 20.11 -28.02
CA GLN A 23 12.84 19.27 -28.96
C GLN A 23 13.62 18.15 -28.25
N CYS A 24 14.13 18.38 -27.04
CA CYS A 24 14.72 17.33 -26.21
C CYS A 24 13.69 16.21 -25.91
N LYS A 25 12.45 16.59 -25.55
CA LYS A 25 11.34 15.64 -25.36
C LYS A 25 10.94 14.93 -26.66
N GLU A 26 10.95 15.61 -27.79
CA GLU A 26 10.68 15.00 -29.10
C GLU A 26 11.75 13.94 -29.44
N ILE A 27 13.04 14.24 -29.22
CA ILE A 27 14.13 13.28 -29.40
C ILE A 27 13.95 12.07 -28.47
N GLN A 28 13.57 12.30 -27.20
CA GLN A 28 13.33 11.23 -26.23
C GLN A 28 12.18 10.31 -26.66
N ASN A 29 11.08 10.87 -27.18
CA ASN A 29 9.87 10.13 -27.51
C ASN A 29 9.90 9.50 -28.92
N GLU A 30 10.30 10.28 -29.92
CA GLU A 30 10.23 9.91 -31.34
C GLU A 30 11.56 9.35 -31.85
N LYS A 31 12.67 9.52 -31.10
CA LYS A 31 14.03 9.08 -31.48
C LYS A 31 14.51 9.71 -32.79
N THR A 32 14.02 10.92 -33.03
CA THR A 32 14.33 11.72 -34.21
C THR A 32 14.75 13.12 -33.82
N TRP A 33 15.68 13.68 -34.56
CA TRP A 33 16.08 15.08 -34.45
C TRP A 33 16.05 15.74 -35.82
N ARG A 34 15.45 16.93 -35.88
CA ARG A 34 15.44 17.77 -37.08
C ARG A 34 16.23 19.04 -36.82
N GLY A 35 17.36 19.20 -37.48
CA GLY A 35 18.20 20.38 -37.33
C GLY A 35 19.10 20.62 -38.54
N PHE A 36 19.59 21.86 -38.66
CA PHE A 36 20.32 22.43 -39.81
C PHE A 36 19.66 22.14 -41.18
N GLY A 37 19.07 23.16 -41.80
CA GLY A 37 18.51 23.01 -43.17
C GLY A 37 17.37 21.98 -43.32
N GLY A 38 16.79 21.52 -42.21
CA GLY A 38 15.69 20.54 -42.20
C GLY A 38 16.13 19.07 -42.25
N HIS A 39 17.43 18.78 -42.12
CA HIS A 39 17.93 17.40 -42.08
C HIS A 39 17.34 16.63 -40.90
N LEU A 40 16.96 15.37 -41.17
CA LEU A 40 16.37 14.46 -40.20
C LEU A 40 17.39 13.38 -39.85
N VAL A 41 17.76 13.32 -38.57
CA VAL A 41 18.52 12.21 -37.99
C VAL A 41 17.53 11.30 -37.26
N THR A 42 17.51 10.03 -37.60
CA THR A 42 16.59 9.03 -37.03
C THR A 42 17.35 7.95 -36.27
N GLN A 43 16.63 7.12 -35.51
CA GLN A 43 17.18 5.98 -34.77
C GLN A 43 18.16 6.40 -33.66
N ILE A 44 17.90 7.54 -33.02
CA ILE A 44 18.69 8.02 -31.89
C ILE A 44 18.46 7.06 -30.71
N ALA A 45 19.54 6.49 -30.19
CA ALA A 45 19.50 5.54 -29.09
C ALA A 45 19.59 6.24 -27.73
N MET A 46 18.73 5.85 -26.79
CA MET A 46 18.80 6.31 -25.39
C MET A 46 20.02 5.74 -24.68
N ASN A 47 20.62 6.53 -23.79
CA ASN A 47 21.83 6.21 -23.03
C ASN A 47 23.03 5.81 -23.91
N SER A 48 23.09 6.38 -25.12
CA SER A 48 24.13 6.13 -26.10
C SER A 48 24.42 7.39 -26.93
N THR A 49 25.52 7.35 -27.69
CA THR A 49 25.94 8.44 -28.57
C THR A 49 25.67 8.05 -30.01
N THR A 50 24.83 8.84 -30.70
CA THR A 50 24.53 8.69 -32.12
C THR A 50 25.38 9.69 -32.91
N ILE A 51 26.10 9.21 -33.92
CA ILE A 51 26.93 10.05 -34.80
C ILE A 51 26.34 10.02 -36.20
N SER A 52 26.10 11.18 -36.79
CA SER A 52 25.58 11.30 -38.15
C SER A 52 26.37 12.33 -38.94
N SER A 53 26.66 12.04 -40.21
CA SER A 53 27.25 13.02 -41.13
C SER A 53 26.15 13.63 -42.01
N ILE A 54 26.11 14.95 -42.09
CA ILE A 54 25.16 15.70 -42.91
C ILE A 54 25.89 16.74 -43.76
N THR A 55 25.33 17.10 -44.90
CA THR A 55 25.83 18.20 -45.74
C THR A 55 24.92 19.39 -45.55
N ILE A 56 25.34 20.40 -44.78
CA ILE A 56 24.54 21.56 -44.38
C ILE A 56 24.36 22.56 -45.53
N SER A 57 25.33 22.65 -46.42
CA SER A 57 25.33 23.60 -47.54
C SER A 57 26.12 23.04 -48.72
N GLY A 58 25.62 23.30 -49.94
CA GLY A 58 26.12 22.66 -51.16
C GLY A 58 25.66 21.20 -51.30
N SER A 59 26.08 20.55 -52.38
CA SER A 59 25.73 19.16 -52.67
C SER A 59 26.91 18.36 -53.20
N LEU A 60 26.85 17.05 -52.97
CA LEU A 60 27.82 16.07 -53.43
C LEU A 60 27.06 14.99 -54.18
N GLU A 61 27.37 14.82 -55.47
CA GLU A 61 26.78 13.77 -56.29
C GLU A 61 27.64 12.50 -56.25
N GLN A 62 27.02 11.36 -56.59
CA GLN A 62 27.67 10.05 -56.55
C GLN A 62 28.81 9.90 -57.56
N ASP A 63 28.80 10.71 -58.62
CA ASP A 63 29.83 10.76 -59.64
C ASP A 63 31.09 11.55 -59.20
N GLY A 64 31.07 12.10 -57.97
CA GLY A 64 32.15 12.88 -57.40
C GLY A 64 32.12 14.36 -57.80
N THR A 65 31.06 14.82 -58.47
CA THR A 65 30.84 16.26 -58.69
C THR A 65 30.33 16.93 -57.41
N CYS A 66 30.75 18.17 -57.20
CA CYS A 66 30.37 18.96 -56.05
C CYS A 66 29.88 20.34 -56.48
N TYR A 67 28.81 20.80 -55.86
CA TYR A 67 28.23 22.11 -56.12
C TYR A 67 28.30 22.93 -54.84
N GLY A 68 29.14 23.96 -54.87
CA GLY A 68 29.30 24.85 -53.74
C GLY A 68 28.14 25.84 -53.63
N GLU A 69 27.77 26.16 -52.40
CA GLU A 69 26.73 27.14 -52.09
C GLU A 69 27.31 28.20 -51.13
N LYS A 70 26.54 29.26 -50.86
CA LYS A 70 26.87 30.22 -49.82
C LYS A 70 26.47 29.66 -48.46
N TYR A 71 27.44 29.47 -47.58
CA TYR A 71 27.19 29.16 -46.17
C TYR A 71 27.43 30.39 -45.30
N THR A 72 26.58 30.59 -44.30
CA THR A 72 26.69 31.69 -43.34
C THR A 72 26.44 31.14 -41.92
N GLY A 73 27.51 31.00 -41.14
CA GLY A 73 27.50 30.63 -39.73
C GLY A 73 28.38 31.60 -38.93
N SER A 74 29.32 31.07 -38.14
CA SER A 74 30.35 31.88 -37.45
C SER A 74 31.21 32.71 -38.41
N HIS A 75 31.44 32.19 -39.62
CA HIS A 75 32.01 32.92 -40.75
C HIS A 75 31.16 32.68 -42.00
N SER A 76 31.37 33.52 -43.00
CA SER A 76 30.67 33.43 -44.29
C SER A 76 31.64 33.01 -45.37
N TRP A 77 31.25 32.01 -46.15
CA TRP A 77 32.01 31.55 -47.32
C TRP A 77 31.11 31.48 -48.54
N LEU A 78 31.70 31.66 -49.72
CA LEU A 78 31.04 31.57 -51.01
C LEU A 78 31.57 30.35 -51.76
N ASN A 79 30.67 29.63 -52.44
CA ASN A 79 30.99 28.46 -53.25
C ASN A 79 31.71 27.36 -52.45
N VAL A 80 31.11 26.95 -51.33
CA VAL A 80 31.63 25.90 -50.44
C VAL A 80 30.65 24.76 -50.27
N VAL A 81 31.18 23.57 -50.00
CA VAL A 81 30.41 22.43 -49.49
C VAL A 81 30.73 22.28 -48.01
N VAL A 82 29.70 22.30 -47.16
CA VAL A 82 29.86 22.21 -45.70
C VAL A 82 29.31 20.90 -45.22
N GLN A 83 30.19 20.01 -44.81
CA GLN A 83 29.84 18.78 -44.12
C GLN A 83 29.97 18.97 -42.62
N ALA A 84 29.01 18.45 -41.87
CA ALA A 84 29.04 18.43 -40.42
C ALA A 84 28.93 17.00 -39.90
N ILE A 85 29.62 16.77 -38.79
CA ILE A 85 29.46 15.57 -37.98
C ILE A 85 28.63 15.99 -36.78
N VAL A 86 27.40 15.51 -36.72
CA VAL A 86 26.47 15.75 -35.62
C VAL A 86 26.61 14.59 -34.63
N ILE A 87 26.92 14.93 -33.39
CA ILE A 87 27.03 13.98 -32.28
C ILE A 87 25.86 14.27 -31.33
N ILE A 88 24.96 13.30 -31.17
CA ILE A 88 23.78 13.41 -30.31
C ILE A 88 23.91 12.39 -29.19
N GLN A 89 23.91 12.87 -27.96
CA GLN A 89 23.86 12.04 -26.75
C GLN A 89 22.58 12.36 -25.99
N VAL A 90 21.82 11.32 -25.65
CA VAL A 90 20.56 11.44 -24.92
C VAL A 90 20.57 10.48 -23.77
N GLU A 91 20.34 10.96 -22.56
CA GLU A 91 20.32 10.16 -21.34
C GLU A 91 19.09 10.46 -20.51
N ASP A 92 18.61 9.43 -19.81
CA ASP A 92 17.56 9.58 -18.80
C ASP A 92 18.06 8.95 -17.48
N TYR A 93 17.98 9.71 -16.39
CA TYR A 93 18.45 9.27 -15.09
C TYR A 93 17.87 10.07 -13.92
N LEU A 94 17.94 9.47 -12.73
CA LEU A 94 17.56 10.10 -11.48
C LEU A 94 18.72 10.93 -10.92
N ALA A 95 18.50 12.24 -10.73
CA ALA A 95 19.43 13.16 -10.09
C ALA A 95 19.10 13.33 -8.59
N ARG A 96 20.11 13.70 -7.77
CA ARG A 96 19.90 13.99 -6.34
C ARG A 96 19.54 15.45 -6.16
N VAL A 97 18.51 15.74 -5.36
CA VAL A 97 18.07 17.11 -5.06
C VAL A 97 18.24 17.39 -3.57
N LYS A 98 18.88 18.51 -3.24
CA LYS A 98 18.97 19.06 -1.89
C LYS A 98 18.02 20.24 -1.77
N LEU A 99 16.81 19.98 -1.28
CA LEU A 99 15.74 20.97 -1.20
C LEU A 99 16.09 22.18 -0.33
N GLU A 100 16.79 21.97 0.79
CA GLU A 100 17.19 23.05 1.72
C GLU A 100 18.14 24.07 1.07
N GLN A 101 18.96 23.61 0.12
CA GLN A 101 19.97 24.42 -0.57
C GLN A 101 19.50 24.86 -1.96
N ASN A 102 18.31 24.42 -2.39
CA ASN A 102 17.78 24.64 -3.73
C ASN A 102 18.72 24.14 -4.84
N GLU A 103 19.35 22.99 -4.63
CA GLU A 103 20.37 22.45 -5.54
C GLU A 103 19.98 21.08 -6.11
N VAL A 104 20.20 20.89 -7.41
CA VAL A 104 20.19 19.59 -8.11
C VAL A 104 21.63 19.20 -8.41
N SER A 105 22.05 18.01 -7.99
CA SER A 105 23.35 17.45 -8.32
C SER A 105 23.22 16.46 -9.49
N LEU A 106 23.84 16.80 -10.62
CA LEU A 106 23.92 15.97 -11.82
C LEU A 106 24.99 14.88 -11.68
N LYS A 107 24.95 13.86 -12.56
CA LYS A 107 25.92 12.74 -12.54
C LYS A 107 27.38 13.17 -12.71
N SER A 108 27.65 14.28 -13.40
CA SER A 108 29.02 14.82 -13.54
C SER A 108 29.53 15.50 -12.26
N GLY A 109 28.69 15.69 -11.25
CA GLY A 109 29.01 16.47 -10.05
C GLY A 109 28.69 17.97 -10.18
N ILE A 110 28.17 18.42 -11.32
CA ILE A 110 27.69 19.80 -11.51
C ILE A 110 26.42 20.03 -10.68
N THR A 111 26.37 21.15 -9.96
CA THR A 111 25.21 21.60 -9.20
C THR A 111 24.46 22.69 -9.94
N CYS A 112 23.14 22.55 -10.02
CA CYS A 112 22.25 23.48 -10.71
C CYS A 112 21.13 23.94 -9.77
N ASP A 113 20.59 25.14 -10.00
CA ASP A 113 19.44 25.66 -9.24
C ASP A 113 18.19 24.82 -9.51
N HIS A 114 17.63 24.19 -8.47
CA HIS A 114 16.45 23.33 -8.59
C HIS A 114 15.22 24.07 -9.14
N THR A 115 15.02 25.34 -8.78
CA THR A 115 13.88 26.15 -9.27
C THR A 115 13.98 26.52 -10.75
N ALA A 116 15.19 26.52 -11.32
CA ALA A 116 15.40 26.87 -12.73
C ALA A 116 14.84 25.82 -13.70
N ARG A 117 14.57 24.59 -13.24
CA ARG A 117 14.01 23.45 -14.01
C ARG A 117 14.81 23.02 -15.24
N SER A 118 15.95 23.64 -15.45
CA SER A 118 16.84 23.41 -16.56
C SER A 118 18.26 23.76 -16.15
N CYS A 119 19.23 23.08 -16.75
CA CYS A 119 20.63 23.38 -16.58
C CYS A 119 21.36 23.10 -17.89
N LEU A 120 22.26 23.99 -18.28
CA LEU A 120 23.17 23.78 -19.39
C LEU A 120 24.58 23.60 -18.84
N ALA A 121 25.14 22.42 -19.06
CA ALA A 121 26.53 22.12 -18.74
C ALA A 121 27.28 21.75 -20.01
N VAL A 122 28.53 22.21 -20.18
CA VAL A 122 29.34 21.88 -21.37
C VAL A 122 29.58 20.37 -21.51
N GLU A 123 29.67 19.66 -20.37
CA GLU A 123 29.98 18.22 -20.32
C GLU A 123 28.74 17.32 -20.52
N ILE A 124 27.54 17.79 -20.19
CA ILE A 124 26.29 16.99 -20.22
C ILE A 124 25.32 17.48 -21.30
N GLY A 125 25.38 18.76 -21.67
CA GLY A 125 24.39 19.43 -22.50
C GLY A 125 23.22 20.00 -21.70
N GLU A 126 22.08 20.20 -22.37
CA GLU A 126 20.85 20.67 -21.76
C GLU A 126 20.18 19.56 -20.97
N THR A 127 19.97 19.78 -19.67
CA THR A 127 19.26 18.89 -18.77
C THR A 127 17.99 19.55 -18.28
N TYR A 128 16.87 18.83 -18.30
CA TYR A 128 15.58 19.30 -17.80
C TYR A 128 15.06 18.32 -16.77
N TRP A 129 14.35 18.83 -15.77
CA TRP A 129 13.67 17.99 -14.78
C TRP A 129 12.26 18.49 -14.52
N SER A 130 11.40 17.53 -14.18
CA SER A 130 10.03 17.87 -13.78
C SER A 130 10.05 18.61 -12.44
N PRO A 131 9.16 19.59 -12.23
CA PRO A 131 9.00 20.18 -10.91
C PRO A 131 8.66 19.06 -9.93
N LEU A 132 9.39 19.01 -8.81
CA LEU A 132 8.88 18.32 -7.63
C LEU A 132 7.58 19.05 -7.29
N THR A 133 6.44 18.41 -7.58
CA THR A 133 5.16 18.93 -7.08
C THR A 133 5.31 19.00 -5.58
N PRO A 134 5.29 20.18 -4.93
CA PRO A 134 5.24 20.22 -3.49
C PRO A 134 3.95 19.51 -3.12
N GLN A 135 4.05 18.29 -2.59
CA GLN A 135 2.94 17.71 -1.86
C GLN A 135 2.70 18.69 -0.72
N VAL A 136 1.60 19.44 -0.79
CA VAL A 136 1.30 20.51 0.16
C VAL A 136 1.02 19.87 1.53
N CYS A 137 2.08 19.71 2.32
CA CYS A 137 2.02 19.17 3.67
C CYS A 137 1.40 20.15 4.66
N ASP A 138 1.39 21.44 4.32
CA ASP A 138 0.84 22.51 5.15
C ASP A 138 -0.67 22.45 5.36
N LYS A 139 -1.37 21.55 4.66
CA LYS A 139 -2.82 21.34 4.80
C LYS A 139 -3.20 20.34 5.90
N HIS A 140 -2.24 19.58 6.43
CA HIS A 140 -2.51 18.55 7.42
C HIS A 140 -1.95 18.97 8.79
N PHE A 141 -2.77 18.79 9.82
CA PHE A 141 -2.41 19.06 11.21
C PHE A 141 -2.30 17.76 11.98
N LEU A 142 -1.34 17.70 12.90
CA LEU A 142 -1.19 16.61 13.84
C LEU A 142 -2.29 16.71 14.91
N LEU A 143 -3.19 15.74 14.92
CA LEU A 143 -4.29 15.69 15.89
C LEU A 143 -3.94 14.81 17.10
N TYR A 144 -3.16 13.75 16.89
CA TYR A 144 -2.80 12.79 17.92
C TYR A 144 -1.44 12.16 17.59
N GLN A 145 -0.58 11.97 18.61
CA GLN A 145 0.73 11.36 18.45
C GLN A 145 1.10 10.56 19.69
N GLU A 146 0.52 9.39 19.84
CA GLU A 146 0.86 8.44 20.91
C GLU A 146 0.58 7.01 20.42
N ASN A 147 0.73 6.03 21.31
CA ASN A 147 0.54 4.62 21.00
C ASN A 147 -0.94 4.27 20.71
N GLY A 148 -1.15 3.37 19.74
CA GLY A 148 -2.47 2.85 19.41
C GLY A 148 -2.41 1.35 19.11
N SER A 149 -3.55 0.67 19.26
CA SER A 149 -3.67 -0.76 18.95
C SER A 149 -4.34 -0.97 17.60
N VAL A 150 -3.77 -1.84 16.76
CA VAL A 150 -4.40 -2.22 15.48
C VAL A 150 -5.13 -3.53 15.64
N ILE A 151 -6.40 -3.53 15.28
CA ILE A 151 -7.28 -4.70 15.29
C ILE A 151 -7.45 -5.19 13.87
N ILE A 152 -7.21 -6.47 13.67
CA ILE A 152 -7.35 -7.12 12.37
C ILE A 152 -8.57 -8.04 12.45
N GLU A 153 -9.56 -7.78 11.62
CA GLU A 153 -10.74 -8.62 11.47
C GLU A 153 -10.71 -9.30 10.10
N THR A 154 -10.77 -10.63 10.09
CA THR A 154 -10.85 -11.41 8.86
C THR A 154 -12.29 -11.88 8.67
N GLN A 155 -12.92 -11.41 7.60
CA GLN A 155 -14.28 -11.83 7.25
C GLN A 155 -14.26 -13.26 6.66
N ALA A 156 -15.40 -13.95 6.70
CA ALA A 156 -15.55 -15.29 6.11
C ALA A 156 -15.25 -15.32 4.60
N SER A 157 -15.37 -14.18 3.90
CA SER A 157 -15.00 -13.97 2.50
C SER A 157 -13.49 -13.88 2.25
N GLY A 158 -12.66 -13.90 3.30
CA GLY A 158 -11.22 -13.68 3.23
C GLY A 158 -10.80 -12.20 3.22
N LEU A 159 -11.76 -11.26 3.20
CA LEU A 159 -11.49 -9.84 3.29
C LEU A 159 -10.95 -9.47 4.68
N ILE A 160 -9.76 -8.86 4.70
CA ILE A 160 -9.11 -8.38 5.92
C ILE A 160 -9.46 -6.90 6.11
N THR A 161 -10.09 -6.58 7.24
CA THR A 161 -10.39 -5.21 7.65
C THR A 161 -9.52 -4.84 8.85
N LYS A 162 -8.89 -3.67 8.80
CA LYS A 162 -8.03 -3.18 9.88
C LYS A 162 -8.70 -1.98 10.56
N TYR A 163 -8.65 -1.94 11.88
CA TYR A 163 -9.15 -0.83 12.70
C TYR A 163 -8.03 -0.36 13.61
N LEU A 164 -7.77 0.95 13.62
CA LEU A 164 -6.97 1.58 14.66
C LEU A 164 -7.89 1.87 15.85
N VAL A 165 -7.48 1.46 17.05
CA VAL A 165 -8.15 1.80 18.30
C VAL A 165 -7.16 2.45 19.24
N VAL A 166 -7.50 3.68 19.63
CA VAL A 166 -6.77 4.50 20.57
C VAL A 166 -7.61 4.63 21.84
N GLU A 167 -6.98 4.33 22.96
CA GLU A 167 -7.55 4.42 24.30
C GLU A 167 -6.50 5.02 25.21
N ASP A 168 -6.67 6.29 25.53
CA ASP A 168 -5.79 7.09 26.38
C ASP A 168 -6.63 7.83 27.44
N GLU A 169 -6.00 8.38 28.48
CA GLU A 169 -6.71 9.03 29.60
C GLU A 169 -7.56 10.22 29.14
N GLU A 170 -7.13 10.94 28.10
CA GLU A 170 -7.84 12.11 27.57
C GLU A 170 -8.68 11.82 26.32
N GLN A 171 -8.32 10.81 25.51
CA GLN A 171 -8.89 10.60 24.18
C GLN A 171 -9.17 9.13 23.89
N ILE A 172 -10.38 8.88 23.37
CA ILE A 172 -10.83 7.55 22.97
C ILE A 172 -11.49 7.66 21.59
N PHE A 173 -10.94 6.96 20.61
CA PHE A 173 -11.50 6.89 19.26
C PHE A 173 -11.05 5.63 18.52
N ALA A 174 -11.83 5.25 17.52
CA ALA A 174 -11.45 4.20 16.57
C ALA A 174 -11.58 4.71 15.14
N LEU A 175 -10.73 4.20 14.26
CA LEU A 175 -10.71 4.54 12.84
C LEU A 175 -10.56 3.28 12.00
N LYS A 176 -11.39 3.11 10.98
CA LYS A 176 -11.20 2.04 10.00
C LYS A 176 -10.08 2.40 9.02
N LEU A 177 -9.04 1.58 8.97
CA LEU A 177 -7.92 1.75 8.03
C LEU A 177 -8.27 1.11 6.67
N ARG A 178 -8.12 1.88 5.60
CA ARG A 178 -8.34 1.43 4.20
C ARG A 178 -6.99 1.18 3.51
N LYS A 179 -6.84 1.67 2.28
CA LYS A 179 -5.61 1.58 1.49
C LYS A 179 -4.57 2.59 1.97
N THR A 180 -3.31 2.30 1.68
CA THR A 180 -2.22 3.26 1.81
C THR A 180 -2.19 4.21 0.62
N GLN A 181 -1.77 5.45 0.85
CA GLN A 181 -1.54 6.46 -0.17
C GLN A 181 -0.31 7.29 0.21
N PRO A 182 0.54 7.67 -0.76
CA PRO A 182 1.66 8.56 -0.47
C PRO A 182 1.16 9.97 -0.12
N LEU A 183 1.58 10.48 1.03
CA LEU A 183 1.37 11.84 1.50
C LEU A 183 2.67 12.35 2.12
N CYS A 184 3.17 13.49 1.64
CA CYS A 184 4.40 14.12 2.14
C CYS A 184 5.62 13.19 2.13
N SER A 185 5.81 12.47 1.02
CA SER A 185 6.88 11.47 0.87
C SER A 185 6.84 10.32 1.88
N THR A 186 5.69 10.11 2.54
CA THR A 186 5.45 9.04 3.51
C THR A 186 4.19 8.27 3.13
N GLU A 187 4.15 6.96 3.40
CA GLU A 187 2.93 6.19 3.19
C GLU A 187 1.97 6.36 4.38
N VAL A 188 0.77 6.86 4.11
CA VAL A 188 -0.27 7.02 5.14
C VAL A 188 -1.47 6.13 4.81
N TYR A 189 -2.16 5.66 5.85
CA TYR A 189 -3.44 4.98 5.70
C TYR A 189 -4.57 6.00 5.56
N ILE A 190 -5.38 5.83 4.52
CA ILE A 190 -6.66 6.54 4.40
C ILE A 190 -7.65 5.88 5.34
N THR A 191 -8.44 6.68 6.06
CA THR A 191 -9.49 6.14 6.93
C THR A 191 -10.85 6.12 6.23
N GLU A 192 -11.92 5.74 6.94
CA GLU A 192 -13.27 5.93 6.41
C GLU A 192 -13.67 7.39 6.24
N HIS A 193 -12.95 8.29 6.92
CA HIS A 193 -13.10 9.72 6.84
C HIS A 193 -11.99 10.29 5.96
N PRO A 194 -12.31 10.88 4.79
CA PRO A 194 -11.29 11.35 3.84
C PRO A 194 -10.32 12.38 4.39
N GLU A 195 -10.74 13.15 5.39
CA GLU A 195 -9.96 14.22 6.03
C GLU A 195 -9.06 13.70 7.15
N LEU A 196 -9.27 12.48 7.63
CA LEU A 196 -8.41 11.82 8.61
C LEU A 196 -7.52 10.79 7.92
N VAL A 197 -6.23 11.01 8.07
CA VAL A 197 -5.18 10.09 7.62
C VAL A 197 -4.38 9.62 8.82
N VAL A 198 -3.90 8.38 8.77
CA VAL A 198 -3.13 7.77 9.85
C VAL A 198 -1.75 7.41 9.32
N TYR A 199 -0.72 7.95 9.96
CA TYR A 199 0.65 7.48 9.79
C TYR A 199 1.00 6.53 10.93
N ILE A 200 1.39 5.30 10.58
CA ILE A 200 1.87 4.30 11.54
C ILE A 200 3.39 4.23 11.38
N HIS A 201 4.11 4.58 12.43
CA HIS A 201 5.57 4.57 12.47
C HIS A 201 6.07 3.40 13.32
N PHE A 202 7.25 2.89 12.97
CA PHE A 202 7.99 1.96 13.83
C PHE A 202 9.06 2.73 14.62
N PRO A 203 9.51 2.25 15.79
CA PRO A 203 10.40 2.98 16.69
C PRO A 203 11.75 3.43 16.09
N GLN A 204 12.12 2.91 14.91
CA GLN A 204 13.39 3.18 14.23
C GLN A 204 13.27 4.23 13.12
N GLU A 205 12.07 4.73 12.82
CA GLU A 205 11.83 5.70 11.76
C GLU A 205 11.80 7.13 12.29
N HIS A 206 12.32 8.08 11.51
CA HIS A 206 12.18 9.49 11.82
C HIS A 206 10.74 9.94 11.58
N LEU A 207 10.11 10.52 12.60
CA LEU A 207 8.77 11.09 12.49
C LEU A 207 8.79 12.30 11.55
N PRO A 208 7.87 12.38 10.57
CA PRO A 208 7.71 13.59 9.78
C PRO A 208 7.29 14.78 10.66
N ASN A 209 7.80 15.97 10.32
CA ASN A 209 7.44 17.20 11.03
C ASN A 209 6.05 17.70 10.58
N TRP A 210 5.00 17.25 11.30
CA TRP A 210 3.63 17.69 11.08
C TRP A 210 3.31 18.97 11.89
N HIS A 211 2.49 19.88 11.33
CA HIS A 211 2.05 21.10 12.02
C HIS A 211 1.15 20.76 13.22
N ARG A 212 1.40 21.37 14.39
CA ARG A 212 0.71 21.04 15.66
C ARG A 212 -0.41 21.99 16.08
N ASN A 213 -0.67 23.05 15.31
CA ASN A 213 -1.60 24.10 15.70
C ASN A 213 -2.89 24.08 14.84
N PRO A 214 -3.86 23.18 15.15
CA PRO A 214 -5.15 23.22 14.48
C PRO A 214 -5.94 24.48 14.92
N SER A 215 -6.53 25.19 13.96
CA SER A 215 -7.50 26.25 14.25
C SER A 215 -8.80 25.64 14.80
N SER A 216 -9.48 26.30 15.74
CA SER A 216 -10.75 25.86 16.33
C SER A 216 -11.90 25.71 15.32
N GLN A 217 -11.72 26.23 14.10
CA GLN A 217 -12.65 26.08 12.97
C GLN A 217 -12.57 24.69 12.31
N ASN A 218 -11.60 23.85 12.67
CA ASN A 218 -11.35 22.54 12.04
C ASN A 218 -12.00 21.36 12.79
N VAL A 219 -12.93 21.60 13.72
CA VAL A 219 -13.57 20.53 14.52
C VAL A 219 -14.87 20.10 13.84
N ASP A 220 -14.85 19.00 13.09
CA ASP A 220 -16.07 18.33 12.64
C ASP A 220 -16.64 17.47 13.77
N LEU A 221 -17.73 17.94 14.37
CA LEU A 221 -18.43 17.22 15.43
C LEU A 221 -19.00 15.88 14.95
N THR A 222 -19.42 15.79 13.69
CA THR A 222 -19.97 14.57 13.09
C THR A 222 -18.90 13.50 13.03
N LEU A 223 -17.72 13.87 12.54
CA LEU A 223 -16.53 13.04 12.52
C LEU A 223 -16.18 12.53 13.93
N TYR A 224 -16.12 13.41 14.92
CA TYR A 224 -15.84 13.04 16.31
C TYR A 224 -16.86 12.04 16.89
N THR A 225 -18.15 12.25 16.62
CA THR A 225 -19.18 11.30 17.09
C THR A 225 -19.05 9.94 16.42
N ASN A 226 -18.77 9.90 15.13
CA ASN A 226 -18.64 8.65 14.36
C ASN A 226 -17.45 7.80 14.85
N THR A 227 -16.30 8.42 15.12
CA THR A 227 -15.12 7.68 15.61
C THR A 227 -15.35 7.08 17.01
N LYS A 228 -16.16 7.74 17.84
CA LYS A 228 -16.61 7.19 19.13
C LYS A 228 -17.61 6.06 18.99
N PHE A 229 -18.57 6.17 18.07
CA PHE A 229 -19.50 5.07 17.78
C PHE A 229 -18.76 3.82 17.32
N LEU A 230 -17.76 3.96 16.45
CA LEU A 230 -16.94 2.85 16.00
C LEU A 230 -16.14 2.22 17.15
N TYR A 231 -15.59 3.03 18.06
CA TYR A 231 -14.92 2.52 19.26
C TYR A 231 -15.88 1.69 20.11
N ILE A 232 -17.08 2.22 20.38
CA ILE A 232 -18.10 1.54 21.17
C ILE A 232 -18.47 0.21 20.51
N GLU A 233 -18.78 0.21 19.21
CA GLU A 233 -19.11 -1.01 18.46
C GLU A 233 -18.02 -2.08 18.63
N GLN A 234 -16.76 -1.69 18.43
CA GLN A 234 -15.64 -2.62 18.46
C GLN A 234 -15.32 -3.12 19.86
N SER A 235 -15.48 -2.26 20.88
CA SER A 235 -15.34 -2.64 22.29
C SER A 235 -16.43 -3.64 22.70
N PHE A 236 -17.69 -3.36 22.35
CA PHE A 236 -18.82 -4.28 22.60
C PHE A 236 -18.62 -5.62 21.91
N LYS A 237 -18.22 -5.62 20.63
CA LYS A 237 -17.98 -6.84 19.87
C LYS A 237 -16.92 -7.73 20.53
N ARG A 238 -15.82 -7.14 21.00
CA ARG A 238 -14.78 -7.85 21.75
C ARG A 238 -15.29 -8.40 23.08
N ALA A 239 -16.03 -7.60 23.83
CA ALA A 239 -16.59 -8.01 25.11
C ALA A 239 -17.55 -9.21 24.93
N ILE A 240 -18.43 -9.15 23.94
CA ILE A 240 -19.36 -10.24 23.61
C ILE A 240 -18.61 -11.50 23.17
N ALA A 241 -17.64 -11.38 22.27
CA ALA A 241 -16.85 -12.52 21.80
C ALA A 241 -16.10 -13.21 22.95
N LYS A 242 -15.47 -12.43 23.84
CA LYS A 242 -14.79 -12.92 25.04
C LYS A 242 -15.77 -13.63 25.98
N GLN A 243 -16.94 -13.02 26.21
CA GLN A 243 -17.96 -13.60 27.07
C GLN A 243 -18.55 -14.89 26.50
N HIS A 244 -18.73 -14.97 25.19
CA HIS A 244 -19.20 -16.18 24.52
C HIS A 244 -18.23 -17.34 24.72
N ILE A 245 -16.93 -17.13 24.49
CA ILE A 245 -15.89 -18.16 24.72
C ILE A 245 -15.92 -18.62 26.18
N TYR A 246 -16.02 -17.70 27.12
CA TYR A 246 -16.09 -18.01 28.54
C TYR A 246 -17.35 -18.81 28.90
N ALA A 247 -18.51 -18.42 28.37
CA ALA A 247 -19.78 -19.11 28.61
C ALA A 247 -19.77 -20.55 28.07
N VAL A 248 -19.26 -20.76 26.86
CA VAL A 248 -19.11 -22.11 26.27
C VAL A 248 -18.20 -22.97 27.14
N HIS A 249 -17.02 -22.46 27.51
CA HIS A 249 -16.10 -23.18 28.38
C HIS A 249 -16.75 -23.55 29.72
N ARG A 250 -17.47 -22.63 30.34
CA ARG A 250 -18.15 -22.86 31.61
C ARG A 250 -19.28 -23.89 31.47
N GLY A 251 -19.99 -23.90 30.34
CA GLY A 251 -20.97 -24.93 30.00
C GLY A 251 -20.33 -26.32 29.93
N CYS A 252 -19.17 -26.45 29.27
CA CYS A 252 -18.43 -27.70 29.21
C CYS A 252 -18.00 -28.20 30.60
N LEU A 253 -17.47 -27.31 31.45
CA LEU A 253 -17.10 -27.66 32.82
C LEU A 253 -18.30 -28.12 33.64
N LEU A 254 -19.43 -27.41 33.55
CA LEU A 254 -20.65 -27.79 34.25
C LEU A 254 -21.14 -29.17 33.78
N HIS A 255 -21.12 -29.42 32.48
CA HIS A 255 -21.51 -30.73 31.93
C HIS A 255 -20.61 -31.86 32.48
N ARG A 256 -19.31 -31.62 32.60
CA ARG A 256 -18.37 -32.57 33.20
C ARG A 256 -18.73 -32.89 34.66
N GLU A 257 -19.03 -31.89 35.47
CA GLU A 257 -19.41 -32.11 36.87
C GLU A 257 -20.78 -32.80 36.99
N ILE A 258 -21.74 -32.48 36.11
CA ILE A 258 -23.02 -33.21 36.02
C ILE A 258 -22.78 -34.68 35.68
N LEU A 259 -21.93 -34.98 34.70
CA LEU A 259 -21.57 -36.36 34.35
C LEU A 259 -20.92 -37.08 35.52
N ARG A 260 -19.99 -36.43 36.23
CA ARG A 260 -19.35 -36.99 37.42
C ARG A 260 -20.37 -37.34 38.50
N ASN A 261 -21.32 -36.44 38.78
CA ASN A 261 -22.40 -36.68 39.75
C ASN A 261 -23.35 -37.80 39.28
N ARG A 262 -23.64 -37.91 37.99
CA ARG A 262 -24.45 -39.02 37.46
C ARG A 262 -23.75 -40.36 37.60
N LEU A 263 -22.45 -40.41 37.37
CA LEU A 263 -21.65 -41.64 37.55
C LEU A 263 -21.62 -42.09 39.02
N THR A 264 -21.50 -41.16 39.98
CA THR A 264 -21.57 -41.49 41.41
C THR A 264 -22.98 -41.92 41.83
N LEU A 265 -24.03 -41.31 41.29
CA LEU A 265 -25.41 -41.72 41.55
C LEU A 265 -25.78 -43.05 40.90
N ALA A 266 -25.12 -43.43 39.80
CA ALA A 266 -25.43 -44.65 39.09
C ALA A 266 -25.16 -45.88 39.98
N THR A 267 -24.07 -45.86 40.77
CA THR A 267 -23.73 -46.97 41.68
C THR A 267 -24.72 -47.11 42.83
N LEU A 268 -25.29 -46.00 43.31
CA LEU A 268 -26.24 -45.98 44.42
C LEU A 268 -27.68 -46.25 43.97
N THR A 269 -28.10 -45.64 42.87
CA THR A 269 -29.49 -45.58 42.40
C THR A 269 -29.58 -45.64 40.86
N PRO A 270 -29.22 -46.78 40.24
CA PRO A 270 -29.09 -46.87 38.78
C PRO A 270 -30.39 -46.60 38.03
N SER A 271 -31.55 -46.94 38.59
CA SER A 271 -32.87 -46.67 37.99
C SER A 271 -33.22 -45.18 37.92
N VAL A 272 -32.84 -44.41 38.95
CA VAL A 272 -33.07 -42.95 38.97
C VAL A 272 -32.20 -42.29 37.90
N VAL A 273 -30.92 -42.66 37.82
CA VAL A 273 -30.00 -42.14 36.80
C VAL A 273 -30.46 -42.52 35.39
N SER A 274 -30.98 -43.72 35.19
CA SER A 274 -31.52 -44.16 33.90
C SER A 274 -32.67 -43.29 33.42
N SER A 275 -33.60 -42.96 34.34
CA SER A 275 -34.70 -42.04 34.05
C SER A 275 -34.20 -40.62 33.77
N LEU A 276 -33.18 -40.14 34.50
CA LEU A 276 -32.56 -38.83 34.27
C LEU A 276 -31.80 -38.73 32.94
N ILE A 277 -31.19 -39.82 32.47
CA ILE A 277 -30.49 -39.87 31.18
C ILE A 277 -31.50 -39.87 30.02
N LYS A 278 -32.59 -40.64 30.16
CA LYS A 278 -33.66 -40.71 29.15
C LYS A 278 -34.62 -39.54 29.21
N ASN A 279 -34.58 -38.75 30.28
CA ASN A 279 -35.48 -37.63 30.55
C ASN A 279 -36.96 -38.06 30.60
N GLU A 280 -37.22 -39.31 30.99
CA GLU A 280 -38.52 -39.96 31.01
C GLU A 280 -38.58 -40.97 32.17
N ILE A 281 -39.77 -41.17 32.74
CA ILE A 281 -40.02 -42.23 33.73
C ILE A 281 -40.26 -43.58 33.05
N GLY A 282 -40.10 -44.67 33.80
CA GLY A 282 -40.30 -46.03 33.29
C GLY A 282 -39.03 -46.67 32.73
N TYR A 283 -37.85 -46.15 33.08
CA TYR A 283 -36.58 -46.81 32.81
C TYR A 283 -35.92 -47.30 34.10
N VAL A 284 -35.39 -48.51 34.07
CA VAL A 284 -34.64 -49.13 35.17
C VAL A 284 -33.21 -49.35 34.71
N GLY A 285 -32.27 -49.11 35.62
CA GLY A 285 -30.85 -49.25 35.38
C GLY A 285 -30.28 -50.46 36.09
N LYS A 286 -29.39 -51.19 35.44
CA LYS A 286 -28.56 -52.22 36.06
C LYS A 286 -27.10 -52.01 35.67
N ILE A 287 -26.22 -51.95 36.66
CA ILE A 287 -24.77 -51.85 36.42
C ILE A 287 -24.19 -53.25 36.31
N SER A 288 -23.31 -53.44 35.32
CA SER A 288 -22.42 -54.59 35.24
C SER A 288 -21.05 -54.13 34.75
N GLY A 289 -20.05 -54.23 35.64
CA GLY A 289 -18.73 -53.63 35.42
C GLY A 289 -18.81 -52.11 35.26
N GLU A 290 -18.21 -51.58 34.20
CA GLU A 290 -18.19 -50.15 33.88
C GLU A 290 -19.40 -49.69 33.05
N VAL A 291 -20.35 -50.58 32.78
CA VAL A 291 -21.49 -50.31 31.88
C VAL A 291 -22.80 -50.24 32.66
N LEU A 292 -23.57 -49.18 32.43
CA LEU A 292 -24.96 -49.03 32.89
C LEU A 292 -25.91 -49.49 31.77
N TYR A 293 -26.62 -50.59 32.01
CA TYR A 293 -27.69 -51.08 31.14
C TYR A 293 -29.00 -50.39 31.50
N ILE A 294 -29.60 -49.70 30.53
CA ILE A 294 -30.88 -49.00 30.68
C ILE A 294 -31.98 -49.83 30.02
N LEU A 295 -32.97 -50.26 30.80
CA LEU A 295 -34.08 -51.12 30.39
C LEU A 295 -35.40 -50.36 30.48
N GLN A 296 -36.23 -50.44 29.44
CA GLN A 296 -37.56 -49.83 29.45
C GLN A 296 -38.58 -50.76 30.13
N CYS A 297 -39.37 -50.21 31.03
CA CYS A 297 -40.44 -50.91 31.74
C CYS A 297 -41.73 -50.89 30.93
N VAL A 298 -42.50 -51.97 31.04
CA VAL A 298 -43.86 -52.03 30.49
C VAL A 298 -44.83 -51.43 31.51
N PRO A 299 -45.66 -50.44 31.14
CA PRO A 299 -46.61 -49.85 32.06
C PRO A 299 -47.67 -50.86 32.49
N ARG A 300 -48.01 -50.85 33.78
CA ARG A 300 -49.05 -51.69 34.38
C ARG A 300 -49.97 -50.86 35.26
N ILE A 301 -51.27 -51.14 35.21
CA ILE A 301 -52.26 -50.50 36.05
C ILE A 301 -52.32 -51.27 37.38
N VAL A 302 -52.16 -50.57 38.50
CA VAL A 302 -52.19 -51.17 39.84
C VAL A 302 -53.38 -50.67 40.66
N GLN A 303 -54.01 -51.57 41.43
CA GLN A 303 -55.03 -51.24 42.42
C GLN A 303 -54.43 -51.35 43.82
N ILE A 304 -54.49 -50.27 44.61
CA ILE A 304 -53.88 -50.22 45.94
C ILE A 304 -54.82 -50.89 46.94
N ARG A 305 -54.35 -51.93 47.63
CA ARG A 305 -55.06 -52.58 48.75
C ARG A 305 -54.62 -51.93 50.06
N ARG A 306 -55.57 -51.49 50.90
CA ARG A 306 -55.29 -50.89 52.22
C ARG A 306 -55.59 -51.89 53.33
N GLU A 307 -54.56 -52.44 53.96
CA GLU A 307 -54.65 -53.25 55.19
C GLU A 307 -53.63 -52.76 56.23
N ILE A 308 -53.87 -53.03 57.52
CA ILE A 308 -53.28 -52.34 58.69
C ILE A 308 -51.81 -52.73 58.99
N TYR A 309 -51.30 -53.81 58.36
CA TYR A 309 -49.89 -54.17 58.40
C TYR A 309 -49.40 -54.44 56.98
N VAL A 310 -48.48 -53.59 56.47
CA VAL A 310 -48.02 -53.63 55.08
C VAL A 310 -46.54 -53.96 55.03
N ILE A 311 -46.22 -55.14 54.50
CA ILE A 311 -44.93 -55.36 53.85
C ILE A 311 -45.07 -54.80 52.44
N LEU A 312 -44.16 -53.91 52.05
CA LEU A 312 -44.04 -53.38 50.68
C LEU A 312 -43.49 -54.48 49.75
N SER A 313 -44.19 -55.60 49.63
CA SER A 313 -43.92 -56.63 48.65
C SER A 313 -45.07 -56.65 47.65
N TYR A 314 -44.78 -56.24 46.42
CA TYR A 314 -45.69 -56.43 45.30
C TYR A 314 -45.85 -57.94 45.08
N PRO A 315 -47.06 -58.52 45.22
CA PRO A 315 -47.28 -59.91 44.86
C PRO A 315 -47.24 -60.00 43.34
N PHE A 316 -46.14 -60.49 42.79
CA PHE A 316 -46.09 -60.88 41.38
C PHE A 316 -46.84 -62.20 41.23
N ARG A 317 -47.87 -62.19 40.36
CA ARG A 317 -48.46 -63.38 39.73
C ARG A 317 -47.95 -63.46 38.31
#